data_AF-A0A3B9UX18-F1
#
_entry.id   AF-A0A3B9UX18-F1
#
_cell.length_a   1.000
_cell.length_b   1.000
_cell.length_c   1.000
_cell.angle_alpha   90.00
_cell.angle_beta   90.00
_cell.angle_gamma   90.00
#
_symmetry.space_group_name_H-M   'P 1'
#
loop_
_entity.id
_entity.type
_entity.pdbx_description
1 polymer ?
#
loop_
_entity_poly.entity_id
_entity_poly.type
_entity_poly.pdbx_seq_one_letter_code
_entity_poly.pdbx_strand_id
1 'polypeptide(L)' 'MNNNTSNSSNDIKYADLHETEEKRLKEIEQQFNSEFGNEYYLMVMKKA' A
#
# COMPACT_ATOMS: atom_id res chain seq x y z
N MET A 1 -33.53 -8.81 -9.29
CA MET A 1 -32.43 -8.10 -8.60
C MET A 1 -31.76 -9.11 -7.69
N ASN A 2 -30.64 -9.72 -8.14
CA ASN A 2 -29.85 -10.63 -7.32
C ASN A 2 -28.69 -9.86 -6.70
N ASN A 3 -28.79 -9.63 -5.40
CA ASN A 3 -27.74 -9.03 -4.59
C ASN A 3 -26.69 -10.10 -4.27
N ASN A 4 -25.73 -10.30 -5.18
CA ASN A 4 -24.50 -11.02 -4.86
C ASN A 4 -23.39 -10.00 -4.55
N THR A 5 -23.51 -9.34 -3.41
CA THR A 5 -22.36 -8.71 -2.75
C THR A 5 -21.46 -9.84 -2.26
N SER A 6 -20.54 -10.26 -3.12
CA SER A 6 -19.41 -11.10 -2.73
C SER A 6 -18.59 -10.32 -1.70
N ASN A 7 -18.90 -10.54 -0.43
CA ASN A 7 -18.08 -10.20 0.74
C ASN A 7 -16.80 -11.03 0.69
N SER A 8 -15.98 -10.85 -0.33
CA SER A 8 -14.56 -11.18 -0.25
C SER A 8 -13.94 -10.04 0.55
N SER A 9 -13.94 -10.18 1.87
CA SER A 9 -12.96 -9.50 2.70
C SER A 9 -11.60 -9.93 2.14
N ASN A 10 -11.07 -9.16 1.19
CA ASN A 10 -9.70 -9.26 0.75
C ASN A 10 -8.87 -8.86 1.97
N ASP A 11 -8.55 -9.81 2.82
CA ASP A 11 -7.60 -9.62 3.91
C ASP A 11 -6.30 -9.13 3.27
N ILE A 12 -6.08 -7.82 3.31
CA ILE A 12 -4.85 -7.20 2.85
C ILE A 12 -3.76 -7.75 3.75
N LYS A 13 -2.96 -8.67 3.22
CA LYS A 13 -1.82 -9.24 3.93
C LYS A 13 -0.74 -8.18 3.97
N TYR A 14 -0.48 -7.64 5.16
CA TYR A 14 0.61 -6.72 5.39
C TYR A 14 1.94 -7.47 5.35
N ALA A 15 2.95 -6.85 4.75
CA ALA A 15 4.31 -7.33 4.84
C ALA A 15 4.84 -7.10 6.26
N ASP A 16 5.54 -8.09 6.81
CA ASP A 16 6.31 -7.93 8.03
C ASP A 16 7.67 -7.33 7.64
N LEU A 17 7.97 -6.12 8.13
CA LEU A 17 9.13 -5.34 7.72
C LEU A 17 10.10 -5.20 8.88
N HIS A 18 11.40 -5.29 8.58
CA HIS A 18 12.43 -4.93 9.54
C HIS A 18 12.55 -3.39 9.67
N GLU A 19 13.05 -2.91 10.81
CA GLU A 19 13.15 -1.48 11.13
C GLU A 19 13.88 -0.66 10.04
N THR A 20 14.91 -1.23 9.43
CA THR A 20 15.65 -0.60 8.33
C THR A 20 14.81 -0.45 7.05
N GLU A 21 13.95 -1.43 6.76
CA GLU A 21 13.05 -1.42 5.61
C GLU A 21 11.91 -0.42 5.81
N GLU A 22 11.36 -0.35 7.03
CA GLU A 22 10.37 0.67 7.39
C GLU A 22 10.92 2.09 7.24
N LYS A 23 12.14 2.33 7.74
CA LYS A 23 12.78 3.65 7.60
C LYS A 23 12.94 4.03 6.14
N ARG A 24 13.39 3.08 5.30
CA ARG A 24 13.58 3.33 3.88
C ARG A 24 12.25 3.61 3.16
N LEU A 25 11.18 2.90 3.52
CA LEU A 25 9.85 3.15 2.97
C LEU A 25 9.32 4.54 3.32
N LYS A 26 9.52 5.00 4.56
CA LYS A 26 9.16 6.37 4.98
C LYS A 26 9.91 7.44 4.20
N GLU A 27 11.21 7.24 3.94
CA GLU A 27 11.99 8.16 3.10
C GLU A 27 11.43 8.25 1.67
N ILE A 28 11.06 7.10 1.09
CA ILE A 28 10.47 7.05 -0.26
C ILE A 28 9.07 7.70 -0.26
N GLU A 29 8.26 7.43 0.75
CA GLU A 29 6.93 8.05 0.91
C GLU A 29 7.04 9.58 1.03
N GLN A 30 7.98 10.09 1.82
CA GLN A 30 8.23 11.53 1.94
C GLN A 30 8.62 12.15 0.60
N GLN A 31 9.51 11.51 -0.15
CA GLN A 31 9.89 11.97 -1.48
C GLN A 31 8.69 11.96 -2.44
N PHE A 32 7.93 10.87 -2.47
CA PHE A 32 6.74 10.74 -3.31
C PHE A 32 5.70 11.81 -2.98
N ASN A 33 5.39 12.02 -1.70
CA ASN A 33 4.42 13.03 -1.27
C ASN A 33 4.90 14.46 -1.57
N SER A 34 6.21 14.70 -1.59
CA SER A 34 6.76 15.99 -2.01
C SER A 34 6.60 16.24 -3.51
N GLU A 35 6.58 15.20 -4.33
CA GLU A 35 6.48 15.30 -5.80
C GLU A 35 5.03 15.29 -6.29
N PHE A 36 4.18 14.47 -5.67
CA PHE A 36 2.82 14.18 -6.13
C PHE A 36 1.72 14.67 -5.18
N GLY A 37 2.07 15.16 -3.99
CA GLY A 37 1.11 15.51 -2.94
C GLY A 37 0.54 14.29 -2.21
N ASN A 38 -0.37 14.54 -1.27
CA ASN A 38 -0.96 13.50 -0.43
C ASN A 38 -2.28 12.92 -0.99
N GLU A 39 -2.61 13.23 -2.25
CA GLU A 39 -3.84 12.76 -2.91
C GLU A 39 -3.68 11.36 -3.50
N TYR A 40 -2.44 10.85 -3.57
CA TYR A 40 -2.09 9.56 -4.16
C TYR A 40 -1.45 8.63 -3.14
N TYR A 41 -1.63 7.32 -3.34
CA TYR A 41 -1.00 6.29 -2.52
C TYR A 41 0.17 5.65 -3.26
N LEU A 42 1.30 5.50 -2.57
CA LEU A 42 2.42 4.68 -3.01
C LEU A 42 2.16 3.20 -2.66
N MET A 43 2.09 2.33 -3.66
CA MET A 43 1.97 0.87 -3.46
C MET A 43 3.09 0.12 -4.17
N VAL A 44 3.72 -0.82 -3.45
CA VAL A 44 4.73 -1.73 -4.00
C VAL A 44 4.13 -3.12 -4.11
N MET A 45 4.10 -3.69 -5.32
CA MET A 45 3.57 -5.02 -5.58
C MET A 45 4.65 -5.92 -6.18
N LYS A 46 4.65 -7.20 -5.79
CA LYS A 46 5.50 -8.20 -6.43
C LYS A 46 4.98 -8.46 -7.85
N LYS A 47 5.86 -8.39 -8.85
CA LYS A 47 5.53 -8.78 -10.22
C LYS A 47 5.27 -10.29 -10.28
N ALA A 48 4.17 -10.68 -10.91
CA ALA A 48 3.81 -12.07 -11.19
C ALA A 48 4.65 -12.67 -12.31
#